data_AF-A0A4R8SPR4-F1
#
_entry.id   AF-A0A4R8SPR4-F1
#
_cell.length_a   1.000
_cell.length_b   1.000
_cell.length_c   1.000
_cell.angle_alpha   90.00
_cell.angle_beta   90.00
_cell.angle_gamma   90.00
#
_symmetry.space_group_name_H-M   'P 1'
#
loop_
_entity.id
_entity.type
_entity.pdbx_description
1 polymer ?
#
loop_
_entity_poly.entity_id
_entity_poly.type
_entity_poly.pdbx_seq_one_letter_code
_entity_poly.pdbx_strand_id
1 'polypeptide(L)'
;MGFDRAMTFVAPDSTADVVVGAVLAAGAGTRYGIPKILAEEGRWLALAVTALDRGGCDEIYVTQGAAHAEMPVPARGIDVPRWQGGASESVRSVLELLRSRTDVAGVLIHLVDLPSVGPEVVRAVLRASGHRRSALARAIFADRPGHPVYIGSEHFGPVVAALAGDRGAGPYLAARADVIEVPCDHLSDGDDRDYRP
;
A
#
# COMPACT_ATOMS: atom_id res chain seq x y z
N MET A 1 -27.50 43.35 32.32
CA MET A 1 -27.11 43.53 30.91
C MET A 1 -25.63 43.90 30.94
N GLY A 2 -24.64 43.09 30.62
CA GLY A 2 -24.57 41.90 29.79
C GLY A 2 -23.39 42.11 28.84
N PHE A 3 -22.21 41.54 29.14
CA PHE A 3 -21.08 41.43 28.21
C PHE A 3 -20.29 40.18 28.57
N ASP A 4 -20.77 39.02 28.13
CA ASP A 4 -19.95 37.82 28.02
C ASP A 4 -19.32 37.80 26.63
N ARG A 5 -18.00 38.01 26.58
CA ARG A 5 -17.18 37.72 25.40
C ARG A 5 -17.01 36.21 25.35
N ALA A 6 -17.83 35.53 24.55
CA ALA A 6 -17.58 34.17 24.16
C ALA A 6 -16.24 34.12 23.39
N MET A 7 -15.20 33.57 24.03
CA MET A 7 -14.03 33.05 23.34
C MET A 7 -14.50 31.91 22.44
N THR A 8 -14.51 32.14 21.14
CA THR A 8 -14.69 31.07 20.17
C THR A 8 -13.42 30.23 20.19
N PHE A 9 -13.49 29.06 20.80
CA PHE A 9 -12.50 28.01 20.58
C PHE A 9 -12.71 27.51 19.16
N VAL A 10 -11.85 27.95 18.24
CA VAL A 10 -11.72 27.31 16.93
C VAL A 10 -11.05 25.96 17.19
N ALA A 11 -11.83 24.88 17.12
CA ALA A 11 -11.26 23.54 17.03
C ALA A 11 -10.35 23.49 15.78
N PRO A 12 -9.17 22.86 15.85
CA PRO A 12 -8.30 22.77 14.68
C PRO A 12 -9.06 22.08 13.53
N ASP A 13 -9.12 22.76 12.39
CA ASP A 13 -9.59 22.20 11.13
C ASP A 13 -8.53 21.24 10.56
N SER A 14 -9.03 20.20 9.89
CA SER A 14 -8.36 19.09 9.20
C SER A 14 -7.71 18.00 10.06
N THR A 15 -8.43 16.88 10.24
CA THR A 15 -7.78 15.57 10.12
C THR A 15 -7.25 15.51 8.69
N ALA A 16 -5.96 15.79 8.45
CA ALA A 16 -5.40 15.69 7.10
C ALA A 16 -5.74 14.31 6.54
N ASP A 17 -6.25 14.21 5.31
CA ASP A 17 -6.60 12.92 4.70
C ASP A 17 -5.35 12.23 4.16
N VAL A 18 -4.50 11.76 5.08
CA VAL A 18 -3.20 11.14 4.80
C VAL A 18 -3.41 9.85 4.01
N VAL A 19 -2.70 9.70 2.89
CA VAL A 19 -2.60 8.44 2.17
C VAL A 19 -1.24 7.81 2.42
N VAL A 20 -1.27 6.66 3.07
CA VAL A 20 -0.06 5.88 3.36
C VAL A 20 0.27 4.99 2.17
N GLY A 21 1.52 4.99 1.72
CA GLY A 21 2.07 3.97 0.83
C GLY A 21 2.63 2.80 1.62
N ALA A 22 2.41 1.56 1.15
CA ALA A 22 2.98 0.37 1.76
C ALA A 22 3.62 -0.52 0.70
N VAL A 23 4.91 -0.82 0.84
CA VAL A 23 5.58 -1.84 0.02
C VAL A 23 5.57 -3.17 0.78
N LEU A 24 5.01 -4.21 0.18
CA LEU A 24 5.09 -5.56 0.75
C LEU A 24 6.41 -6.23 0.30
N ALA A 25 7.31 -6.49 1.25
CA ALA A 25 8.65 -7.00 0.96
C ALA A 25 9.17 -8.01 2.01
N ALA A 26 8.32 -8.51 2.90
CA ALA A 26 8.72 -9.40 4.00
C ALA A 26 9.03 -10.86 3.59
N GLY A 27 8.68 -11.26 2.36
CA GLY A 27 8.78 -12.64 1.90
C GLY A 27 10.20 -13.11 1.60
N ALA A 28 10.42 -14.43 1.70
CA ALA A 28 11.72 -15.07 1.43
C ALA A 28 12.11 -15.13 -0.05
N GLY A 29 11.20 -14.82 -0.98
CA GLY A 29 11.46 -14.85 -2.42
C GLY A 29 11.90 -16.23 -2.92
N THR A 30 11.32 -17.31 -2.38
CA THR A 30 11.73 -18.71 -2.64
C THR A 30 11.84 -19.05 -4.12
N ARG A 31 10.91 -18.57 -4.95
CA ARG A 31 10.93 -18.77 -6.41
C ARG A 31 12.05 -17.99 -7.12
N TYR A 32 12.34 -16.78 -6.62
CA TYR A 32 13.40 -15.92 -7.14
C TYR A 32 14.79 -16.33 -6.64
N GLY A 33 14.86 -17.08 -5.53
CA GLY A 33 16.08 -17.60 -4.92
C GLY A 33 16.70 -16.70 -3.85
N ILE A 34 16.22 -15.46 -3.70
CA ILE A 34 16.62 -14.52 -2.64
C ILE A 34 15.42 -13.68 -2.17
N PRO A 35 15.42 -13.14 -0.93
CA PRO A 35 14.44 -12.15 -0.50
C PRO A 35 14.42 -10.95 -1.44
N LYS A 36 13.26 -10.67 -2.05
CA LYS A 36 13.11 -9.66 -3.11
C LYS A 36 13.39 -8.23 -2.65
N ILE A 37 13.34 -7.98 -1.33
CA ILE A 37 13.79 -6.72 -0.72
C ILE A 37 15.30 -6.43 -0.94
N LEU A 38 16.11 -7.47 -1.21
CA LEU A 38 17.54 -7.38 -1.49
C LEU A 38 17.86 -7.55 -2.98
N ALA A 39 16.86 -7.75 -3.84
CA ALA A 39 17.07 -8.01 -5.26
C ALA A 39 17.70 -6.80 -5.97
N GLU A 40 18.54 -7.08 -6.97
CA GLU A 40 19.30 -6.07 -7.72
C GLU A 40 20.01 -5.07 -6.80
N GLU A 41 20.67 -5.59 -5.74
CA GLU A 41 21.39 -4.78 -4.75
C GLU A 41 20.49 -3.73 -4.07
N GLY A 42 19.21 -4.07 -3.86
CA GLY A 42 18.21 -3.18 -3.24
C GLY A 42 17.54 -2.21 -4.22
N ARG A 43 17.90 -2.23 -5.51
CA ARG A 43 17.32 -1.34 -6.52
C ARG A 43 15.80 -1.49 -6.64
N TRP A 44 15.27 -2.70 -6.56
CA TRP A 44 13.82 -2.92 -6.64
C TRP A 44 13.06 -2.26 -5.49
N LEU A 45 13.60 -2.34 -4.28
CA LEU A 45 13.05 -1.64 -3.12
C LEU A 45 13.07 -0.12 -3.35
N ALA A 46 14.20 0.43 -3.83
CA ALA A 46 14.32 1.86 -4.10
C ALA A 46 13.30 2.34 -5.16
N LEU A 47 13.05 1.54 -6.21
CA LEU A 47 12.05 1.83 -7.23
C LEU A 47 10.62 1.82 -6.66
N ALA A 48 10.27 0.79 -5.87
CA ALA A 48 8.94 0.69 -5.27
C ALA A 48 8.66 1.86 -4.29
N VAL A 49 9.64 2.25 -3.47
CA VAL A 49 9.53 3.43 -2.60
C VAL A 49 9.40 4.71 -3.43
N THR A 50 10.21 4.87 -4.48
CA THR A 50 10.14 6.04 -5.37
C THR A 50 8.78 6.14 -6.07
N ALA A 51 8.19 5.01 -6.47
CA ALA A 51 6.88 4.96 -7.10
C ALA A 51 5.79 5.52 -6.16
N LEU A 52 5.79 5.11 -4.88
CA LEU A 52 4.85 5.60 -3.88
C LEU A 52 5.07 7.08 -3.54
N ASP A 53 6.32 7.46 -3.28
CA ASP A 53 6.71 8.84 -2.92
C ASP A 53 6.33 9.84 -4.01
N ARG A 54 6.87 9.67 -5.21
CA ARG A 54 6.62 10.58 -6.33
C ARG A 54 5.21 10.41 -6.93
N GLY A 55 4.55 9.32 -6.59
CA GLY A 55 3.18 9.04 -6.96
C GLY A 55 2.16 9.82 -6.14
N GLY A 56 2.52 10.25 -4.93
CA GLY A 56 1.71 11.12 -4.08
C GLY A 56 1.27 10.51 -2.75
N CYS A 57 1.94 9.46 -2.26
CA CYS A 57 1.74 8.99 -0.88
C CYS A 57 2.47 9.91 0.12
N ASP A 58 1.84 10.21 1.25
CA ASP A 58 2.34 11.15 2.26
C ASP A 58 3.34 10.49 3.23
N GLU A 59 3.12 9.21 3.53
CA GLU A 59 3.99 8.38 4.38
C GLU A 59 4.24 7.05 3.69
N ILE A 60 5.42 6.44 3.87
CA ILE A 60 5.75 5.16 3.24
C ILE A 60 6.26 4.17 4.29
N TYR A 61 5.63 3.00 4.34
CA TYR A 61 6.09 1.87 5.13
C TYR A 61 6.50 0.70 4.24
N VAL A 62 7.52 -0.06 4.66
CA VAL A 62 7.99 -1.24 3.95
C VAL A 62 7.96 -2.43 4.91
N THR A 63 7.28 -3.51 4.53
CA THR A 63 7.28 -4.71 5.36
C THR A 63 8.59 -5.48 5.22
N GLN A 64 9.17 -5.88 6.35
CA GLN A 64 10.40 -6.67 6.44
C GLN A 64 10.13 -7.95 7.22
N GLY A 65 10.86 -9.02 6.92
CA GLY A 65 10.60 -10.33 7.51
C GLY A 65 11.76 -11.29 7.30
N ALA A 66 11.71 -12.06 6.21
CA ALA A 66 12.75 -13.03 5.88
C ALA A 66 14.15 -12.38 5.72
N ALA A 67 14.20 -11.10 5.38
CA ALA A 67 15.42 -10.29 5.40
C ALA A 67 15.07 -8.83 5.75
N HIS A 68 16.11 -8.09 6.15
CA HIS A 68 16.07 -6.65 6.38
C HIS A 68 17.05 -5.97 5.43
N ALA A 69 16.68 -4.78 4.98
CA ALA A 69 17.46 -3.90 4.11
C ALA A 69 17.56 -2.53 4.77
N GLU A 70 18.55 -1.75 4.35
CA GLU A 70 18.58 -0.31 4.62
C GLU A 70 17.38 0.35 3.93
N MET A 71 16.64 1.20 4.66
CA MET A 71 15.43 1.82 4.13
C MET A 71 15.76 3.03 3.26
N PRO A 72 15.29 3.07 1.99
CA PRO A 72 15.35 4.27 1.19
C PRO A 72 14.48 5.36 1.81
N VAL A 73 15.01 6.58 1.94
CA VAL A 73 14.23 7.75 2.36
C VAL A 73 13.14 8.03 1.30
N PRO A 74 11.88 8.36 1.70
CA PRO A 74 11.43 8.64 3.06
C PRO A 74 10.82 7.44 3.82
N ALA A 75 11.00 6.21 3.33
CA ALA A 75 10.32 5.04 3.86
C ALA A 75 10.81 4.63 5.26
N ARG A 76 9.92 3.97 6.01
CA ARG A 76 10.19 3.34 7.30
C ARG A 76 9.92 1.84 7.25
N GLY A 77 10.80 1.05 7.85
CA GLY A 77 10.62 -0.39 7.96
C GLY A 77 9.55 -0.75 9.01
N ILE A 78 8.77 -1.79 8.72
CA ILE A 78 7.88 -2.45 9.69
C ILE A 78 8.16 -3.94 9.70
N ASP A 79 8.36 -4.50 10.88
CA ASP A 79 8.65 -5.92 11.03
C ASP A 79 7.37 -6.76 10.89
N VAL A 80 7.49 -7.88 10.20
CA VAL A 80 6.46 -8.92 10.07
C VAL A 80 7.01 -10.20 10.66
N PRO A 81 6.92 -10.40 11.99
CA PRO A 81 7.51 -11.55 12.66
C PRO A 81 6.96 -12.90 12.17
N ARG A 82 5.71 -12.90 11.70
CA ARG A 82 5.02 -14.09 11.17
C ARG A 82 5.05 -14.15 9.64
N TRP A 83 6.07 -13.59 8.98
CA TRP A 83 6.16 -13.53 7.51
C TRP A 83 5.96 -14.88 6.80
N GLN A 84 6.24 -16.00 7.47
CA GLN A 84 6.00 -17.36 6.96
C GLN A 84 4.51 -17.64 6.70
N GLY A 85 3.60 -16.88 7.31
CA GLY A 85 2.17 -16.91 7.03
C GLY A 85 1.78 -16.25 5.70
N GLY A 86 2.74 -15.71 4.95
CA GLY A 86 2.57 -15.17 3.61
C GLY A 86 2.17 -13.70 3.56
N ALA A 87 1.76 -13.25 2.37
CA ALA A 87 1.37 -11.89 2.05
C ALA A 87 0.27 -11.35 2.97
N SER A 88 -0.64 -12.20 3.47
CA SER A 88 -1.65 -11.78 4.42
C SER A 88 -1.07 -11.29 5.76
N GLU A 89 0.06 -11.82 6.23
CA GLU A 89 0.69 -11.28 7.45
C GLU A 89 1.31 -9.90 7.20
N SER A 90 1.85 -9.67 6.01
CA SER A 90 2.33 -8.34 5.61
C SER A 90 1.21 -7.32 5.53
N VAL A 91 0.10 -7.66 4.85
CA VAL A 91 -1.09 -6.79 4.78
C VAL A 91 -1.65 -6.54 6.18
N ARG A 92 -1.74 -7.58 7.03
CA ARG A 92 -2.23 -7.43 8.40
C ARG A 92 -1.37 -6.47 9.21
N SER A 93 -0.04 -6.59 9.17
CA SER A 93 0.86 -5.68 9.90
C SER A 93 0.66 -4.22 9.48
N VAL A 94 0.53 -3.96 8.17
CA VAL A 94 0.25 -2.61 7.66
C VAL A 94 -1.10 -2.10 8.17
N LEU A 95 -2.17 -2.88 8.01
CA LEU A 95 -3.52 -2.42 8.38
C LEU A 95 -3.71 -2.25 9.89
N GLU A 96 -3.12 -3.12 10.70
CA GLU A 96 -3.15 -3.00 12.17
C GLU A 96 -2.37 -1.78 12.67
N LEU A 97 -1.27 -1.40 12.01
CA LEU A 97 -0.56 -0.16 12.30
C LEU A 97 -1.44 1.08 12.04
N LEU A 98 -2.25 1.04 10.99
CA LEU A 98 -3.01 2.20 10.52
C LEU A 98 -4.42 2.30 11.09
N ARG A 99 -5.05 1.19 11.52
CA ARG A 99 -6.48 1.17 11.90
C ARG A 99 -6.86 2.09 13.07
N SER A 100 -5.91 2.44 13.93
CA SER A 100 -6.14 3.34 15.07
C SER A 100 -5.94 4.82 14.72
N ARG A 101 -5.46 5.13 13.50
CA ARG A 101 -5.21 6.49 13.04
C ARG A 101 -6.44 7.08 12.36
N THR A 102 -6.96 8.15 12.93
CA THR A 102 -8.15 8.87 12.40
C THR A 102 -7.82 9.87 11.30
N ASP A 103 -6.55 10.19 11.12
CA ASP A 103 -6.02 11.03 10.05
C ASP A 103 -5.66 10.23 8.78
N VAL A 104 -5.76 8.90 8.79
CA VAL A 104 -5.47 8.10 7.59
C VAL A 104 -6.73 7.94 6.76
N ALA A 105 -6.71 8.45 5.53
CA ALA A 105 -7.77 8.28 4.56
C ALA A 105 -7.76 6.87 3.95
N GLY A 106 -6.56 6.32 3.71
CA GLY A 106 -6.39 4.98 3.18
C GLY A 106 -4.93 4.60 3.03
N VAL A 107 -4.71 3.37 2.56
CA VAL A 107 -3.38 2.85 2.23
C VAL A 107 -3.33 2.43 0.77
N LEU A 108 -2.24 2.77 0.09
CA LEU A 108 -1.90 2.28 -1.24
C LEU A 108 -0.82 1.19 -1.11
N ILE A 109 -1.22 -0.05 -1.34
CA ILE A 109 -0.34 -1.22 -1.25
C ILE A 109 0.32 -1.47 -2.60
N HIS A 110 1.64 -1.61 -2.59
CA HIS A 110 2.47 -1.97 -3.74
C HIS A 110 3.41 -3.14 -3.38
N LEU A 111 4.01 -3.77 -4.38
CA LEU A 111 4.90 -4.92 -4.22
C LEU A 111 6.32 -4.57 -4.66
N VAL A 112 7.31 -5.16 -4.00
CA VAL A 112 8.73 -4.90 -4.30
C VAL A 112 9.19 -5.47 -5.65
N ASP A 113 8.48 -6.45 -6.20
CA ASP A 113 8.85 -7.20 -7.40
C ASP A 113 8.18 -6.73 -8.69
N LEU A 114 7.65 -5.51 -8.68
CA LEU A 114 7.05 -4.84 -9.82
C LEU A 114 7.91 -3.63 -10.27
N PRO A 115 9.18 -3.84 -10.68
CA PRO A 115 10.12 -2.73 -10.94
C PRO A 115 9.73 -1.84 -12.12
N SER A 116 8.81 -2.27 -12.99
CA SER A 116 8.27 -1.50 -14.11
C SER A 116 7.13 -0.56 -13.68
N VAL A 117 6.55 -0.73 -12.49
CA VAL A 117 5.41 0.07 -12.01
C VAL A 117 5.93 1.35 -11.36
N GLY A 118 5.77 2.46 -12.08
CA GLY A 118 6.27 3.77 -11.69
C GLY A 118 5.24 4.69 -10.99
N PRO A 119 5.68 5.91 -10.63
CA PRO A 119 4.85 6.95 -10.01
C PRO A 119 3.55 7.27 -10.77
N GLU A 120 3.56 7.15 -12.09
CA GLU A 120 2.42 7.45 -12.95
C GLU A 120 1.24 6.50 -12.69
N VAL A 121 1.53 5.21 -12.48
CA VAL A 121 0.51 4.20 -12.13
C VAL A 121 -0.06 4.49 -10.75
N VAL A 122 0.81 4.78 -9.77
CA VAL A 122 0.40 5.17 -8.41
C VAL A 122 -0.56 6.36 -8.45
N ARG A 123 -0.20 7.43 -9.18
CA ARG A 123 -1.02 8.64 -9.30
C ARG A 123 -2.37 8.36 -9.94
N ALA A 124 -2.41 7.48 -10.94
CA ALA A 124 -3.66 7.09 -11.58
C ALA A 124 -4.62 6.41 -10.60
N VAL A 125 -4.12 5.46 -9.79
CA VAL A 125 -4.92 4.76 -8.78
C VAL A 125 -5.38 5.69 -7.67
N LEU A 126 -4.51 6.58 -7.17
CA LEU A 126 -4.89 7.58 -6.15
C LEU A 126 -5.96 8.56 -6.67
N ARG A 127 -5.81 9.03 -7.91
CA ARG A 127 -6.80 9.90 -8.53
C ARG A 127 -8.16 9.21 -8.66
N ALA A 128 -8.17 7.94 -9.05
CA ALA A 128 -9.39 7.15 -9.18
C ALA A 128 -10.08 6.91 -7.82
N SER A 129 -9.31 6.65 -6.76
CA SER A 129 -9.87 6.51 -5.41
C SER A 129 -10.42 7.83 -4.88
N GLY A 130 -9.89 8.96 -5.34
CA GLY A 130 -10.22 10.29 -4.83
C GLY A 130 -9.92 10.44 -3.34
N HIS A 131 -9.00 9.64 -2.82
CA HIS A 131 -8.60 9.58 -1.41
C HIS A 131 -9.78 9.30 -0.46
N ARG A 132 -10.86 8.68 -0.97
CA ARG A 132 -12.06 8.43 -0.16
C ARG A 132 -11.84 7.23 0.76
N ARG A 133 -12.20 7.40 2.04
CA ARG A 133 -12.14 6.35 3.07
C ARG A 133 -12.96 5.10 2.75
N SER A 134 -14.00 5.25 1.93
CA SER A 134 -14.87 4.18 1.45
C SER A 134 -14.48 3.60 0.09
N ALA A 135 -13.39 4.06 -0.53
CA ALA A 135 -12.99 3.59 -1.86
C ALA A 135 -12.07 2.37 -1.80
N LEU A 136 -12.26 1.49 -2.78
CA LEU A 136 -11.30 0.47 -3.20
C LEU A 136 -10.93 0.76 -4.64
N ALA A 137 -9.65 0.83 -4.95
CA ALA A 137 -9.18 0.99 -6.32
C ALA A 137 -7.96 0.12 -6.59
N ARG A 138 -7.78 -0.39 -7.80
CA ARG A 138 -6.60 -1.16 -8.18
C ARG A 138 -6.18 -0.89 -9.61
N ALA A 139 -4.88 -0.96 -9.87
CA ALA A 139 -4.38 -1.07 -11.23
C ALA A 139 -4.85 -2.39 -11.86
N ILE A 140 -5.10 -2.36 -13.17
CA ILE A 140 -5.27 -3.56 -13.99
C ILE A 140 -4.33 -3.49 -15.19
N PHE A 141 -3.82 -4.66 -15.59
CA PHE A 141 -2.92 -4.84 -16.72
C PHE A 141 -3.38 -6.04 -17.55
N ALA A 142 -3.67 -5.83 -18.82
CA ALA A 142 -4.24 -6.82 -19.74
C ALA A 142 -5.47 -7.52 -19.12
N ASP A 143 -6.40 -6.73 -18.57
CA ASP A 143 -7.60 -7.16 -17.84
C ASP A 143 -7.34 -8.02 -16.59
N ARG A 144 -6.08 -8.12 -16.14
CA ARG A 144 -5.71 -8.82 -14.91
C ARG A 144 -5.59 -7.84 -13.74
N PRO A 145 -6.12 -8.19 -12.56
CA PRO A 145 -5.87 -7.44 -11.33
C PRO A 145 -4.39 -7.29 -11.05
N GLY A 146 -3.94 -6.07 -10.77
CA GLY A 146 -2.56 -5.75 -10.45
C GLY A 146 -2.40 -4.85 -9.23
N HIS A 147 -1.17 -4.40 -9.02
CA HIS A 147 -0.79 -3.41 -8.01
C HIS A 147 -0.32 -2.12 -8.70
N PRO A 148 -0.45 -0.96 -8.04
CA PRO A 148 -0.87 -0.78 -6.65
C PRO A 148 -2.38 -0.90 -6.42
N VAL A 149 -2.74 -1.15 -5.16
CA VAL A 149 -4.13 -1.26 -4.69
C VAL A 149 -4.36 -0.23 -3.59
N TYR A 150 -5.35 0.64 -3.76
CA TYR A 150 -5.84 1.53 -2.73
C TYR A 150 -6.93 0.86 -1.91
N ILE A 151 -6.77 0.90 -0.58
CA ILE A 151 -7.75 0.46 0.40
C ILE A 151 -8.07 1.66 1.29
N GLY A 152 -9.29 2.19 1.21
CA GLY A 152 -9.76 3.24 2.11
C GLY A 152 -9.92 2.74 3.55
N SER A 153 -9.79 3.64 4.53
CA SER A 153 -9.73 3.27 5.95
C SER A 153 -11.00 2.59 6.50
N GLU A 154 -12.17 2.79 5.89
CA GLU A 154 -13.40 2.07 6.24
C GLU A 154 -13.32 0.56 5.93
N HIS A 155 -12.40 0.17 5.05
CA HIS A 155 -12.20 -1.22 4.66
C HIS A 155 -11.14 -1.96 5.49
N PHE A 156 -10.37 -1.28 6.35
CA PHE A 156 -9.26 -1.91 7.07
C PHE A 156 -9.71 -3.11 7.92
N GLY A 157 -10.71 -2.91 8.79
CA GLY A 157 -11.27 -3.98 9.62
C GLY A 157 -11.82 -5.15 8.79
N PRO A 158 -12.73 -4.90 7.82
CA PRO A 158 -13.23 -5.94 6.92
C PRO A 158 -12.14 -6.72 6.16
N VAL A 159 -11.10 -6.03 5.66
CA VAL A 159 -9.98 -6.70 4.98
C VAL A 159 -9.25 -7.59 5.96
N VAL A 160 -8.85 -7.08 7.14
CA VAL A 160 -8.13 -7.86 8.17
C VAL A 160 -8.88 -9.13 8.57
N ALA A 161 -10.21 -9.05 8.70
CA ALA A 161 -11.05 -10.20 9.04
C ALA A 161 -11.09 -11.27 7.93
N ALA A 162 -10.88 -10.88 6.66
CA ALA A 162 -10.90 -11.79 5.51
C ALA A 162 -9.52 -12.37 5.15
N LEU A 163 -8.43 -11.86 5.75
CA LEU A 163 -7.06 -12.28 5.45
C LEU A 163 -6.80 -13.74 5.85
N ALA A 164 -6.35 -14.55 4.90
CA ALA A 164 -5.99 -15.95 5.13
C ALA A 164 -4.90 -16.44 4.15
N GLY A 165 -3.88 -17.12 4.70
CA GLY A 165 -2.79 -17.71 3.93
C GLY A 165 -1.97 -16.67 3.17
N ASP A 166 -1.55 -17.01 1.95
CA ASP A 166 -0.65 -16.17 1.15
C ASP A 166 -1.37 -15.32 0.09
N ARG A 167 -2.66 -15.03 0.28
CA ARG A 167 -3.50 -14.40 -0.76
C ARG A 167 -3.65 -12.88 -0.61
N GLY A 168 -3.12 -12.30 0.46
CA GLY A 168 -3.26 -10.88 0.76
C GLY A 168 -4.73 -10.43 0.77
N ALA A 169 -5.00 -9.21 0.32
CA ALA A 169 -6.35 -8.65 0.20
C ALA A 169 -7.10 -9.11 -1.07
N GLY A 170 -6.48 -9.88 -1.96
CA GLY A 170 -7.04 -10.28 -3.26
C GLY A 170 -8.44 -10.89 -3.19
N PRO A 171 -8.69 -11.90 -2.33
CA PRO A 171 -10.02 -12.49 -2.17
C PRO A 171 -11.10 -11.51 -1.72
N TYR A 172 -10.75 -10.55 -0.86
CA TYR A 172 -11.68 -9.51 -0.41
C TYR A 172 -12.09 -8.60 -1.57
N LEU A 173 -11.13 -8.21 -2.41
CA LEU A 173 -11.38 -7.36 -3.58
C LEU A 173 -12.19 -8.10 -4.66
N ALA A 174 -11.88 -9.38 -4.90
CA ALA A 174 -12.56 -10.19 -5.92
C ALA A 174 -14.05 -10.44 -5.61
N ALA A 175 -14.44 -10.40 -4.33
CA ALA A 175 -15.81 -10.59 -3.89
C ALA A 175 -16.69 -9.33 -4.00
N ARG A 176 -16.15 -8.23 -4.57
CA ARG A 176 -16.77 -6.91 -4.54
C ARG A 176 -16.96 -6.32 -5.93
N ALA A 177 -18.10 -5.66 -6.13
CA ALA A 177 -18.47 -4.99 -7.38
C ALA A 177 -18.15 -3.49 -7.37
N ASP A 178 -17.75 -2.92 -6.23
CA ASP A 178 -17.43 -1.51 -6.02
C ASP A 178 -15.93 -1.20 -6.09
N VAL A 179 -15.10 -2.18 -6.51
CA VAL A 179 -13.67 -1.95 -6.76
C VAL A 179 -13.52 -1.17 -8.06
N ILE A 180 -12.86 -0.01 -7.97
CA ILE A 180 -12.54 0.82 -9.12
C ILE A 180 -11.33 0.24 -9.82
N GLU A 181 -11.51 -0.26 -11.04
CA GLU A 181 -10.43 -0.77 -11.86
C GLU A 181 -9.81 0.35 -12.71
N VAL A 182 -8.48 0.44 -12.69
CA VAL A 182 -7.72 1.50 -13.34
C VAL A 182 -6.80 0.87 -14.40
N PRO A 183 -7.17 0.93 -15.69
CA PRO A 183 -6.33 0.39 -16.77
C PRO A 183 -4.99 1.11 -16.88
N CYS A 184 -3.89 0.36 -16.81
CA CYS A 184 -2.53 0.91 -16.74
C CYS A 184 -1.57 0.37 -17.80
N ASP A 185 -2.06 -0.35 -18.81
CA ASP A 185 -1.25 -0.96 -19.90
C ASP A 185 -0.38 0.03 -20.68
N HIS A 186 -0.82 1.29 -20.74
CA HIS A 186 -0.11 2.38 -21.42
C HIS A 186 1.02 2.98 -20.57
N LEU A 187 1.18 2.54 -19.32
CA LEU A 187 2.16 3.06 -18.36
C LEU A 187 3.20 2.02 -17.97
N SER A 188 2.83 0.74 -17.92
CA SER A 188 3.69 -0.36 -17.45
C SER A 188 3.15 -1.71 -17.92
N ASP A 189 4.01 -2.74 -17.90
CA ASP A 189 3.62 -4.13 -18.14
C ASP A 189 2.91 -4.75 -16.91
N GLY A 190 3.16 -4.22 -15.71
CA GLY A 190 2.59 -4.73 -14.46
C GLY A 190 3.05 -6.15 -14.09
N ASP A 191 4.10 -6.65 -14.73
CA ASP A 191 4.55 -8.03 -14.57
C ASP A 191 5.48 -8.18 -13.35
N ASP A 192 5.17 -9.16 -12.50
CA ASP A 192 5.98 -9.51 -11.35
C ASP A 192 7.21 -10.33 -11.75
N ARG A 193 8.34 -9.99 -11.16
CA ARG A 193 9.61 -10.67 -11.42
C ARG A 193 9.78 -11.82 -10.44
N ASP A 194 9.25 -12.98 -10.83
CA ASP A 194 9.30 -14.21 -10.02
C ASP A 194 10.54 -15.08 -10.22
N TYR A 195 11.23 -14.93 -11.36
CA TYR A 195 12.42 -15.69 -11.73
C TYR A 195 13.56 -14.76 -12.15
N ARG A 196 14.80 -15.16 -11.89
CA ARG A 196 15.97 -14.44 -12.41
C ARG A 196 16.03 -14.55 -13.94
N PRO A 197 16.50 -13.49 -14.64
CA PRO A 197 16.82 -13.55 -16.06
C PRO A 197 17.89 -14.60 -16.37
#